data_AF-A0A662X3Z3-F1
#
_entry.id   AF-A0A662X3Z3-F1
#
_cell.length_a   1.000
_cell.length_b   1.000
_cell.length_c   1.000
_cell.angle_alpha   90.00
_cell.angle_beta   90.00
_cell.angle_gamma   90.00
#
_symmetry.space_group_name_H-M   'P 1'
#
loop_
_entity.id
_entity.type
_entity.pdbx_description
1 polymer ?
#
loop_
_entity_poly.entity_id
_entity_poly.type
_entity_poly.pdbx_seq_one_letter_code
_entity_poly.pdbx_strand_id
1 'polypeptide(L)'
;MQYIYRYFTLSHGFARKVKKFARDGPEQLLVIADFDRTLTPYYKPRRGPKAPLEQESSSHGLLMSSSVVHPQVRVGERELFARFYPVEMSPVLSESEKLPFMEQWYDKAHGLLVEHALTKAQVKEAVELGGLTFRPGFHSLLKLLETREVPTLVFSAGIYDVIHAALEKEFKAERKRNGDASSGQQTYTPGNVHVVSNMMRFDAQGRLQGFDGTTIHSLNKSARVLLDSPFWKKGQLEKRHNVLLLGDSRGDVRMAEGLKTDEIIRVGFLNVHVEEALEEYLELYDVVLTHDASLASVEMLIEQFAAASAKEEAH
;
A
#
# COMPACT_ATOMS: atom_id res chain seq x y z
N MET A 1 25.99 10.88 -12.52
CA MET A 1 25.61 11.05 -11.11
C MET A 1 25.01 9.73 -10.63
N GLN A 2 25.89 8.85 -10.16
CA GLN A 2 25.64 7.42 -9.92
C GLN A 2 25.22 7.25 -8.45
N TYR A 3 23.92 7.27 -8.17
CA TYR A 3 23.37 6.76 -6.90
C TYR A 3 22.60 5.49 -7.23
N ILE A 4 23.34 4.41 -7.48
CA ILE A 4 22.77 3.06 -7.52
C ILE A 4 22.50 2.72 -6.06
N TYR A 5 21.22 2.70 -5.70
CA TYR A 5 20.68 2.33 -4.38
C TYR A 5 21.33 1.03 -3.91
N ARG A 6 22.17 1.12 -2.87
CA ARG A 6 22.88 0.00 -2.26
C ARG A 6 22.16 -0.35 -0.97
N TYR A 7 21.49 -1.51 -0.93
CA TYR A 7 21.78 -2.67 -0.08
C TYR A 7 20.81 -3.79 -0.48
N PHE A 8 21.19 -4.63 -1.45
CA PHE A 8 20.58 -5.96 -1.58
C PHE A 8 21.30 -6.87 -0.60
N THR A 9 20.79 -7.05 0.61
CA THR A 9 21.18 -8.25 1.36
C THR A 9 20.23 -9.36 0.93
N LEU A 10 20.73 -10.24 0.07
CA LEU A 10 20.01 -11.47 -0.25
C LEU A 10 20.05 -12.31 1.03
N SER A 11 18.91 -12.43 1.72
CA SER A 11 18.80 -13.37 2.85
C SER A 11 19.32 -14.74 2.41
N HIS A 12 19.88 -15.54 3.34
CA HIS A 12 20.31 -16.92 3.08
C HIS A 12 19.06 -17.75 2.72
N GLY A 13 18.66 -17.71 1.46
CA GLY A 13 17.38 -18.26 1.01
C GLY A 13 16.73 -17.47 -0.12
N PHE A 14 16.97 -16.17 -0.26
CA PHE A 14 16.29 -15.36 -1.27
C PHE A 14 16.46 -15.89 -2.70
N ALA A 15 17.69 -16.25 -3.10
CA ALA A 15 17.92 -16.83 -4.44
C ALA A 15 17.17 -18.16 -4.66
N ARG A 16 16.97 -18.97 -3.60
CA ARG A 16 16.14 -20.18 -3.64
C ARG A 16 14.67 -19.82 -3.82
N LYS A 17 14.17 -18.80 -3.11
CA LYS A 17 12.79 -18.31 -3.25
C LYS A 17 12.53 -17.81 -4.67
N VAL A 18 13.41 -16.96 -5.21
CA VAL A 18 13.31 -16.44 -6.59
C VAL A 18 13.28 -17.59 -7.61
N LYS A 19 14.13 -18.61 -7.44
CA LYS A 19 14.09 -19.81 -8.30
C LYS A 19 12.78 -20.57 -8.21
N LYS A 20 12.19 -20.71 -7.01
CA LYS A 20 10.87 -21.34 -6.84
C LYS A 20 9.78 -20.51 -7.54
N PHE A 21 9.74 -19.19 -7.31
CA PHE A 21 8.77 -18.30 -7.96
C PHE A 21 8.89 -18.35 -9.49
N ALA A 22 10.12 -18.39 -10.01
CA ALA A 22 10.36 -18.48 -11.45
C ALA A 22 9.94 -19.82 -12.05
N ARG A 23 10.17 -20.93 -11.35
CA ARG A 23 9.71 -22.27 -11.77
C ARG A 23 8.19 -22.40 -11.70
N ASP A 24 7.58 -21.88 -10.64
CA ASP A 24 6.14 -22.04 -10.37
C ASP A 24 5.27 -21.04 -11.16
N GLY A 25 5.89 -20.02 -11.77
CA GLY A 25 5.26 -19.08 -12.68
C GLY A 25 4.31 -18.05 -12.04
N PRO A 26 3.88 -17.05 -12.82
CA PRO A 26 2.93 -16.02 -12.38
C PRO A 26 1.55 -16.58 -11.99
N GLU A 27 1.15 -17.73 -12.52
CA GLU A 27 -0.11 -18.42 -12.24
C GLU A 27 -0.26 -18.89 -10.79
N GLN A 28 0.84 -19.03 -10.05
CA GLN A 28 0.84 -19.32 -8.61
C GLN A 28 1.11 -18.08 -7.74
N LEU A 29 1.34 -16.91 -8.36
CA LEU A 29 1.69 -15.69 -7.68
C LEU A 29 0.46 -14.91 -7.18
N LEU A 30 0.54 -14.44 -5.94
CA LEU A 30 -0.29 -13.39 -5.36
C LEU A 30 0.62 -12.23 -4.93
N VAL A 31 0.26 -11.00 -5.28
CA VAL A 31 0.90 -9.80 -4.73
C VAL A 31 0.05 -9.25 -3.59
N ILE A 32 0.67 -8.96 -2.46
CA ILE A 32 0.04 -8.23 -1.35
C ILE A 32 0.89 -7.00 -1.05
N ALA A 33 0.31 -5.81 -1.16
CA ALA A 33 1.02 -4.56 -0.98
C ALA A 33 0.29 -3.66 0.02
N ASP A 34 1.03 -3.06 0.94
CA ASP A 34 0.52 -1.87 1.61
C ASP A 34 0.38 -0.70 0.61
N PHE A 35 -0.40 0.32 0.97
CA PHE A 35 -0.62 1.50 0.13
C PHE A 35 0.27 2.69 0.51
N ASP A 36 0.16 3.16 1.75
CA ASP A 36 0.72 4.43 2.20
C ASP A 36 2.22 4.24 2.44
N ARG A 37 3.09 5.03 1.79
CA ARG A 37 4.58 4.91 1.86
C ARG A 37 5.17 3.64 1.21
N THR A 38 4.33 2.71 0.78
CA THR A 38 4.71 1.56 -0.04
C THR A 38 4.45 1.83 -1.53
N LEU A 39 3.19 1.93 -1.95
CA LEU A 39 2.81 2.28 -3.32
C LEU A 39 2.83 3.79 -3.55
N THR A 40 2.56 4.58 -2.52
CA THR A 40 2.86 6.01 -2.48
C THR A 40 4.28 6.22 -1.92
N PRO A 41 5.00 7.28 -2.32
CA PRO A 41 6.33 7.54 -1.78
C PRO A 41 6.25 8.11 -0.36
N TYR A 42 7.40 8.21 0.30
CA TYR A 42 7.51 8.93 1.57
C TYR A 42 7.64 10.44 1.36
N TYR A 43 8.34 10.85 0.31
CA TYR A 43 8.48 12.24 -0.08
C TYR A 43 7.74 12.53 -1.38
N LYS A 44 7.19 13.74 -1.48
CA LYS A 44 6.64 14.23 -2.74
C LYS A 44 7.76 14.38 -3.78
N PRO A 45 7.44 14.24 -5.08
CA PRO A 45 8.36 14.57 -6.15
C PRO A 45 8.92 15.99 -5.97
N ARG A 46 10.24 16.10 -5.90
CA ARG A 46 10.89 17.40 -5.74
C ARG A 46 10.52 18.34 -6.88
N ARG A 47 9.97 19.51 -6.54
CA ARG A 47 9.64 20.58 -7.50
C ARG A 47 10.88 21.18 -8.18
N GLY A 48 12.07 20.89 -7.66
CA GLY A 48 13.35 21.24 -8.25
C GLY A 48 14.53 20.78 -7.39
N PRO A 49 15.78 20.83 -7.90
CA PRO A 49 16.95 20.29 -7.20
C PRO A 49 17.23 20.91 -5.83
N LYS A 50 16.79 22.15 -5.61
CA LYS A 50 17.01 22.93 -4.38
C LYS A 50 15.75 23.06 -3.51
N ALA A 51 14.61 22.53 -3.96
CA ALA A 51 13.39 22.59 -3.16
C ALA A 51 13.54 21.69 -1.91
N PRO A 52 13.04 22.12 -0.74
CA PRO A 52 13.02 21.26 0.43
C PRO A 52 12.24 19.97 0.13
N LEU A 53 12.59 18.89 0.81
CA LEU A 53 11.78 17.68 0.76
C LEU A 53 10.49 17.94 1.52
N GLU A 54 9.36 17.66 0.87
CA GLU A 54 8.03 17.69 1.47
C GLU A 54 7.61 16.24 1.69
N GLN A 55 7.16 15.91 2.90
CA GLN A 55 6.60 14.58 3.16
C GLN A 55 5.29 14.42 2.39
N GLU A 56 5.10 13.25 1.80
CA GLU A 56 3.82 12.88 1.20
C GLU A 56 2.77 12.68 2.30
N SER A 57 1.49 12.80 1.98
CA SER A 57 0.40 12.50 2.91
C SER A 57 0.07 11.00 2.89
N SER A 58 -0.33 10.43 4.02
CA SER A 58 -1.02 9.13 4.00
C SER A 58 -2.46 9.37 3.53
N SER A 59 -3.22 8.31 3.27
CA SER A 59 -4.65 8.43 2.95
C SER A 59 -5.44 9.14 4.07
N HIS A 60 -5.17 8.84 5.35
CA HIS A 60 -5.69 9.62 6.48
C HIS A 60 -5.20 11.06 6.45
N GLY A 61 -3.88 11.26 6.36
CA GLY A 61 -3.27 12.59 6.42
C GLY A 61 -3.77 13.51 5.31
N LEU A 62 -4.00 12.99 4.10
CA LEU A 62 -4.53 13.74 2.97
C LEU A 62 -5.92 14.29 3.29
N LEU A 63 -6.79 13.43 3.82
CA LEU A 63 -8.16 13.83 4.13
C LEU A 63 -8.21 14.76 5.34
N MET A 64 -7.58 14.34 6.43
CA MET A 64 -7.72 15.00 7.73
C MET A 64 -6.98 16.33 7.80
N SER A 65 -5.98 16.56 6.95
CA SER A 65 -5.31 17.86 6.83
C SER A 65 -5.95 18.81 5.80
N SER A 66 -6.92 18.33 5.02
CA SER A 66 -7.52 19.10 3.92
C SER A 66 -8.28 20.34 4.40
N SER A 67 -8.24 21.42 3.62
CA SER A 67 -8.99 22.64 3.90
C SER A 67 -10.52 22.43 3.83
N VAL A 68 -10.98 21.40 3.11
CA VAL A 68 -12.40 21.13 2.87
C VAL A 68 -13.09 20.45 4.05
N VAL A 69 -12.33 19.85 4.97
CA VAL A 69 -12.88 19.25 6.19
C VAL A 69 -13.01 20.30 7.30
N HIS A 70 -13.79 19.98 8.32
CA HIS A 70 -14.02 20.88 9.45
C HIS A 70 -12.68 21.23 10.15
N PRO A 71 -12.43 22.51 10.54
CA PRO A 71 -11.15 22.92 11.12
C PRO A 71 -10.71 22.11 12.35
N GLN A 72 -11.67 21.64 13.17
CA GLN A 72 -11.37 20.80 14.34
C GLN A 72 -10.82 19.42 13.96
N VAL A 73 -11.21 18.86 12.81
CA VAL A 73 -10.59 17.62 12.30
C VAL A 73 -9.10 17.84 12.03
N ARG A 74 -8.74 18.98 11.41
CA ARG A 74 -7.32 19.32 11.15
C ARG A 74 -6.52 19.56 12.42
N VAL A 75 -7.13 20.18 13.42
CA VAL A 75 -6.49 20.39 14.74
C VAL A 75 -6.27 19.03 15.41
N GLY A 76 -7.34 18.24 15.52
CA GLY A 76 -7.31 16.92 16.13
C GLY A 76 -6.31 15.99 15.44
N GLU A 77 -6.21 16.00 14.12
CA GLU A 77 -5.22 15.17 13.43
C GLU A 77 -3.78 15.52 13.81
N ARG A 78 -3.44 16.81 13.89
CA ARG A 78 -2.08 17.21 14.31
C ARG A 78 -1.78 16.74 15.73
N GLU A 79 -2.76 16.82 16.63
CA GLU A 79 -2.62 16.38 18.02
C GLU A 79 -2.50 14.86 18.14
N LEU A 80 -3.33 14.11 17.40
CA LEU A 80 -3.28 12.66 17.36
C LEU A 80 -1.95 12.18 16.76
N PHE A 81 -1.56 12.71 15.61
CA PHE A 81 -0.28 12.36 14.97
C PHE A 81 0.91 12.63 15.90
N ALA A 82 0.99 13.82 16.51
CA ALA A 82 2.07 14.16 17.44
C ALA A 82 2.15 13.23 18.66
N ARG A 83 1.00 12.69 19.10
CA ARG A 83 0.93 11.78 20.25
C ARG A 83 1.25 10.33 19.90
N PHE A 84 0.70 9.82 18.81
CA PHE A 84 0.69 8.37 18.53
C PHE A 84 1.74 7.93 17.52
N TYR A 85 2.13 8.77 16.56
CA TYR A 85 3.16 8.42 15.59
C TYR A 85 4.53 8.09 16.23
N PRO A 86 5.01 8.82 17.26
CA PRO A 86 6.24 8.42 17.96
C PRO A 86 6.14 7.04 18.64
N VAL A 87 4.95 6.65 19.09
CA VAL A 87 4.70 5.34 19.70
C VAL A 87 4.75 4.24 18.65
N GLU A 88 4.10 4.45 17.49
CA GLU A 88 4.14 3.52 16.35
C GLU A 88 5.59 3.27 15.90
N MET A 89 6.36 4.35 15.75
CA MET A 89 7.74 4.32 15.28
C MET A 89 8.77 3.90 16.35
N SER A 90 8.37 3.75 17.62
CA SER A 90 9.30 3.44 18.72
C SER A 90 10.02 2.11 18.49
N PRO A 91 11.37 2.06 18.48
CA PRO A 91 12.10 0.80 18.40
C PRO A 91 12.18 0.08 19.76
N VAL A 92 11.72 0.73 20.84
CA VAL A 92 11.84 0.21 22.23
C VAL A 92 10.58 -0.56 22.65
N LEU A 93 9.41 -0.11 22.20
CA LEU A 93 8.13 -0.72 22.59
C LEU A 93 7.88 -1.98 21.75
N SER A 94 7.46 -3.06 22.42
CA SER A 94 6.95 -4.25 21.76
C SER A 94 5.63 -3.97 21.04
N GLU A 95 5.25 -4.84 20.10
CA GLU A 95 3.94 -4.73 19.45
C GLU A 95 2.78 -4.79 20.46
N SER A 96 2.90 -5.62 21.49
CA SER A 96 1.86 -5.75 22.53
C SER A 96 1.66 -4.46 23.33
N GLU A 97 2.75 -3.71 23.57
CA GLU A 97 2.70 -2.43 24.26
C GLU A 97 2.15 -1.32 23.36
N LYS A 98 2.42 -1.39 22.04
CA LYS A 98 1.90 -0.43 21.05
C LYS A 98 0.43 -0.64 20.71
N LEU A 99 -0.07 -1.88 20.77
CA LEU A 99 -1.42 -2.24 20.35
C LEU A 99 -2.53 -1.31 20.88
N PRO A 100 -2.68 -1.08 22.21
CA PRO A 100 -3.75 -0.22 22.71
C PRO A 100 -3.64 1.24 22.25
N PHE A 101 -2.42 1.70 21.93
CA PHE A 101 -2.21 3.05 21.37
C PHE A 101 -2.65 3.12 19.92
N MET A 102 -2.41 2.07 19.12
CA MET A 102 -2.86 2.02 17.73
C MET A 102 -4.39 1.94 17.65
N GLU A 103 -5.02 1.09 18.47
CA GLU A 103 -6.49 1.04 18.57
C GLU A 103 -7.06 2.41 18.93
N GLN A 104 -6.52 3.04 19.98
CA GLN A 104 -6.97 4.36 20.42
C GLN A 104 -6.75 5.45 19.37
N TRP A 105 -5.65 5.42 18.62
CA TRP A 105 -5.36 6.42 17.60
C TRP A 105 -6.39 6.37 16.48
N TYR A 106 -6.61 5.18 15.91
CA TYR A 106 -7.53 5.00 14.79
C TYR A 106 -8.98 5.28 15.21
N ASP A 107 -9.41 4.82 16.39
CA ASP A 107 -10.75 5.10 16.93
C ASP A 107 -10.99 6.60 17.09
N LYS A 108 -10.00 7.35 17.61
CA LYS A 108 -10.10 8.81 17.76
C LYS A 108 -10.10 9.52 16.41
N ALA A 109 -9.23 9.12 15.48
CA ALA A 109 -9.14 9.73 14.16
C ALA A 109 -10.45 9.53 13.37
N HIS A 110 -10.99 8.31 13.37
CA HIS A 110 -12.28 8.00 12.74
C HIS A 110 -13.44 8.69 13.45
N GLY A 111 -13.43 8.73 14.79
CA GLY A 111 -14.41 9.44 15.60
C GLY A 111 -14.52 10.92 15.25
N LEU A 112 -13.39 11.62 15.06
CA LEU A 112 -13.37 13.03 14.65
C LEU A 112 -14.07 13.26 13.30
N LEU A 113 -13.89 12.35 12.34
CA LEU A 113 -14.52 12.44 11.03
C LEU A 113 -16.04 12.26 11.12
N VAL A 114 -16.51 11.38 11.99
CA VAL A 114 -17.93 11.14 12.25
C VAL A 114 -18.55 12.32 13.02
N GLU A 115 -17.90 12.75 14.11
CA GLU A 115 -18.37 13.86 14.97
C GLU A 115 -18.59 15.14 14.17
N HIS A 116 -17.69 15.44 13.24
CA HIS A 116 -17.79 16.62 12.38
C HIS A 116 -18.49 16.38 11.04
N ALA A 117 -19.29 15.30 10.95
CA ALA A 117 -20.20 15.00 9.86
C ALA A 117 -19.55 15.10 8.46
N LEU A 118 -18.36 14.51 8.30
CA LEU A 118 -17.67 14.44 7.01
C LEU A 118 -18.62 13.91 5.93
N THR A 119 -18.61 14.54 4.74
CA THR A 119 -19.40 14.08 3.61
C THR A 119 -18.57 13.32 2.58
N LYS A 120 -19.22 12.42 1.83
CA LYS A 120 -18.62 11.74 0.67
C LYS A 120 -18.12 12.72 -0.40
N ALA A 121 -18.80 13.87 -0.55
CA ALA A 121 -18.37 14.93 -1.45
C ALA A 121 -17.05 15.56 -1.00
N GLN A 122 -16.89 15.84 0.31
CA GLN A 122 -15.63 16.36 0.86
C GLN A 122 -14.48 15.37 0.71
N VAL A 123 -14.71 14.05 0.80
CA VAL A 123 -13.67 13.05 0.54
C VAL A 123 -13.14 13.20 -0.90
N LYS A 124 -14.04 13.25 -1.88
CA LYS A 124 -13.66 13.44 -3.29
C LYS A 124 -12.95 14.76 -3.51
N GLU A 125 -13.48 15.85 -2.96
CA GLU A 125 -12.88 17.18 -3.08
C GLU A 125 -11.49 17.24 -2.43
N ALA A 126 -11.30 16.62 -1.26
CA ALA A 126 -10.01 16.53 -0.60
C ALA A 126 -8.98 15.78 -1.46
N VAL A 127 -9.38 14.73 -2.17
CA VAL A 127 -8.49 14.01 -3.10
C VAL A 127 -8.22 14.80 -4.38
N GLU A 128 -9.20 15.55 -4.89
CA GLU A 128 -9.01 16.40 -6.07
C GLU A 128 -8.04 17.56 -5.79
N LEU A 129 -8.20 18.23 -4.65
CA LEU A 129 -7.29 19.30 -4.19
C LEU A 129 -5.96 18.74 -3.67
N GLY A 130 -6.00 17.54 -3.10
CA GLY A 130 -4.84 16.82 -2.63
C GLY A 130 -3.90 16.42 -3.76
N GLY A 131 -2.61 16.43 -3.46
CA GLY A 131 -1.55 16.03 -4.37
C GLY A 131 -0.92 14.71 -3.94
N LEU A 132 -1.71 13.65 -3.71
CA LEU A 132 -1.16 12.32 -3.46
C LEU A 132 -0.44 11.84 -4.73
N THR A 133 0.80 11.43 -4.57
CA THR A 133 1.60 10.90 -5.67
C THR A 133 1.87 9.41 -5.49
N PHE A 134 2.25 8.76 -6.58
CA PHE A 134 2.58 7.35 -6.62
C PHE A 134 4.07 7.15 -6.86
N ARG A 135 4.62 6.10 -6.28
CA ARG A 135 6.04 5.75 -6.39
C ARG A 135 6.41 5.52 -7.87
N PRO A 136 7.58 5.99 -8.35
CA PRO A 136 7.99 5.73 -9.73
C PRO A 136 7.96 4.24 -10.05
N GLY A 137 7.40 3.88 -11.21
CA GLY A 137 7.15 2.48 -11.61
C GLY A 137 5.76 1.95 -11.25
N PHE A 138 4.88 2.75 -10.62
CA PHE A 138 3.53 2.32 -10.23
C PHE A 138 2.69 1.80 -11.41
N HIS A 139 2.58 2.58 -12.49
CA HIS A 139 1.78 2.19 -13.66
C HIS A 139 2.36 0.98 -14.39
N SER A 140 3.68 0.93 -14.57
CA SER A 140 4.36 -0.18 -15.25
C SER A 140 4.19 -1.48 -14.48
N LEU A 141 4.41 -1.46 -13.17
CA LEU A 141 4.19 -2.61 -12.29
C LEU A 141 2.74 -3.11 -12.36
N LEU A 142 1.74 -2.24 -12.17
CA LEU A 142 0.34 -2.68 -12.17
C LEU A 142 -0.10 -3.20 -13.54
N LYS A 143 0.36 -2.58 -14.63
CA LYS A 143 0.11 -3.08 -16.00
C LYS A 143 0.75 -4.44 -16.23
N LEU A 144 1.97 -4.65 -15.73
CA LEU A 144 2.65 -5.95 -15.81
C LEU A 144 1.86 -7.02 -15.06
N LEU A 145 1.43 -6.74 -13.83
CA LEU A 145 0.63 -7.66 -13.01
C LEU A 145 -0.73 -7.97 -13.67
N GLU A 146 -1.39 -6.98 -14.26
CA GLU A 146 -2.63 -7.16 -15.00
C GLU A 146 -2.42 -8.04 -16.24
N THR A 147 -1.39 -7.76 -17.04
CA THR A 147 -1.05 -8.54 -18.24
C THR A 147 -0.74 -10.01 -17.92
N ARG A 148 -0.23 -10.28 -16.72
CA ARG A 148 0.09 -11.63 -16.23
C ARG A 148 -1.04 -12.27 -15.42
N GLU A 149 -2.20 -11.62 -15.34
CA GLU A 149 -3.35 -12.08 -14.56
C GLU A 149 -2.99 -12.42 -13.11
N VAL A 150 -2.09 -11.64 -12.51
CA VAL A 150 -1.65 -11.80 -11.12
C VAL A 150 -2.60 -11.01 -10.22
N PRO A 151 -3.34 -11.68 -9.32
CA PRO A 151 -4.16 -11.01 -8.33
C PRO A 151 -3.28 -10.14 -7.43
N THR A 152 -3.72 -8.90 -7.20
CA THR A 152 -3.01 -7.91 -6.39
C THR A 152 -3.92 -7.40 -5.30
N LEU A 153 -3.58 -7.69 -4.04
CA LEU A 153 -4.24 -7.13 -2.88
C LEU A 153 -3.50 -5.85 -2.45
N VAL A 154 -4.18 -4.72 -2.46
CA VAL A 154 -3.77 -3.53 -1.71
C VAL A 154 -4.38 -3.61 -0.33
N PHE A 155 -3.58 -3.85 0.70
CA PHE A 155 -4.03 -4.04 2.07
C PHE A 155 -3.53 -2.90 2.97
N SER A 156 -4.40 -1.92 3.18
CA SER A 156 -4.00 -0.68 3.84
C SER A 156 -4.76 -0.48 5.15
N ALA A 157 -4.04 -0.01 6.17
CA ALA A 157 -4.64 0.54 7.38
C ALA A 157 -5.23 1.94 7.14
N GLY A 158 -5.09 2.49 5.93
CA GLY A 158 -5.60 3.78 5.54
C GLY A 158 -7.13 3.91 5.46
N ILE A 159 -7.60 4.85 4.65
CA ILE A 159 -9.03 5.07 4.36
C ILE A 159 -9.36 4.57 2.96
N TYR A 160 -10.19 3.53 2.86
CA TYR A 160 -10.59 2.91 1.60
C TYR A 160 -11.10 3.92 0.58
N ASP A 161 -12.03 4.80 0.97
CA ASP A 161 -12.67 5.77 0.07
C ASP A 161 -11.67 6.81 -0.49
N VAL A 162 -10.66 7.17 0.30
CA VAL A 162 -9.57 8.05 -0.13
C VAL A 162 -8.65 7.33 -1.11
N ILE A 163 -8.25 6.10 -0.79
CA ILE A 163 -7.40 5.25 -1.63
C ILE A 163 -8.07 5.03 -3.00
N HIS A 164 -9.35 4.66 -3.00
CA HIS A 164 -10.11 4.45 -4.23
C HIS A 164 -10.24 5.72 -5.07
N ALA A 165 -10.57 6.86 -4.45
CA ALA A 165 -10.64 8.13 -5.18
C ALA A 165 -9.27 8.53 -5.74
N ALA A 166 -8.18 8.29 -5.01
CA ALA A 166 -6.83 8.60 -5.47
C ALA A 166 -6.39 7.71 -6.64
N LEU A 167 -6.66 6.41 -6.58
CA LEU A 167 -6.42 5.46 -7.67
C LEU A 167 -7.22 5.85 -8.92
N GLU A 168 -8.51 6.16 -8.77
CA GLU A 168 -9.37 6.57 -9.89
C GLU A 168 -8.83 7.86 -10.55
N LYS A 169 -8.46 8.86 -9.74
CA LYS A 169 -7.84 10.11 -10.22
C LYS A 169 -6.56 9.84 -10.99
N GLU A 170 -5.67 9.00 -10.46
CA GLU A 170 -4.38 8.70 -11.07
C GLU A 170 -4.52 7.96 -12.41
N PHE A 171 -5.32 6.89 -12.46
CA PHE A 171 -5.53 6.14 -13.70
C PHE A 171 -6.21 6.99 -14.78
N LYS A 172 -7.13 7.88 -14.37
CA LYS A 172 -7.72 8.87 -15.29
C LYS A 172 -6.67 9.84 -15.84
N ALA A 173 -5.72 10.27 -15.01
CA ALA A 173 -4.62 11.13 -15.44
C ALA A 173 -3.64 10.39 -16.38
N GLU A 174 -3.32 9.13 -16.08
CA GLU A 174 -2.45 8.27 -16.91
C GLU A 174 -3.01 8.05 -18.31
N ARG A 175 -4.31 7.74 -18.43
CA ARG A 175 -4.95 7.58 -19.75
C ARG A 175 -4.91 8.85 -20.58
N LYS A 176 -5.14 10.01 -19.96
CA LYS A 176 -5.00 11.32 -20.62
C LYS A 176 -3.58 11.55 -21.12
N ARG A 177 -2.55 11.18 -20.34
CA ARG A 177 -1.15 11.24 -20.77
C ARG A 177 -0.88 10.33 -21.98
N ASN A 178 -1.55 9.18 -22.04
CA ASN A 178 -1.39 8.18 -23.10
C ASN A 178 -2.31 8.41 -24.33
N GLY A 179 -3.03 9.53 -24.40
CA GLY A 179 -3.84 9.91 -25.58
C GLY A 179 -5.20 9.20 -25.70
N ASP A 180 -5.60 8.43 -24.70
CA ASP A 180 -6.85 7.67 -24.69
C ASP A 180 -7.95 8.46 -23.98
N ALA A 181 -8.49 9.47 -24.70
CA ALA A 181 -9.46 10.43 -24.17
C ALA A 181 -10.93 10.10 -24.53
N SER A 182 -11.19 9.01 -25.27
CA SER A 182 -12.45 8.81 -26.01
C SER A 182 -13.40 7.74 -25.45
N SER A 183 -13.01 6.90 -24.48
CA SER A 183 -13.99 6.00 -23.87
C SER A 183 -14.66 6.68 -22.67
N GLY A 184 -15.95 7.02 -22.78
CA GLY A 184 -16.81 7.38 -21.63
C GLY A 184 -17.04 6.22 -20.64
N GLN A 185 -16.15 5.23 -20.61
CA GLN A 185 -16.16 4.12 -19.66
C GLN A 185 -15.61 4.60 -18.32
N GLN A 186 -16.41 4.39 -17.28
CA GLN A 186 -16.03 4.58 -15.88
C GLN A 186 -14.74 3.78 -15.60
N THR A 187 -13.63 4.47 -15.32
CA THR A 187 -12.33 3.84 -15.04
C THR A 187 -12.31 3.33 -13.61
N TYR A 188 -12.14 2.01 -13.47
CA TYR A 188 -11.80 1.38 -12.20
C TYR A 188 -10.30 1.09 -12.17
N THR A 189 -9.75 1.00 -10.96
CA THR A 189 -8.52 0.27 -10.66
C THR A 189 -8.47 -1.04 -11.48
N PRO A 190 -7.32 -1.45 -12.04
CA PRO A 190 -7.18 -2.67 -12.85
C PRO A 190 -7.94 -3.86 -12.26
N GLY A 191 -8.56 -4.68 -13.11
CA GLY A 191 -9.54 -5.68 -12.68
C GLY A 191 -8.99 -6.81 -11.81
N ASN A 192 -7.65 -6.93 -11.75
CA ASN A 192 -6.86 -7.83 -10.91
C ASN A 192 -6.47 -7.21 -9.55
N VAL A 193 -6.73 -5.93 -9.32
CA VAL A 193 -6.44 -5.24 -8.06
C VAL A 193 -7.68 -5.20 -7.17
N HIS A 194 -7.50 -5.55 -5.91
CA HIS A 194 -8.51 -5.44 -4.87
C HIS A 194 -7.97 -4.68 -3.68
N VAL A 195 -8.76 -3.76 -3.12
CA VAL A 195 -8.37 -2.97 -1.96
C VAL A 195 -9.12 -3.47 -0.74
N VAL A 196 -8.40 -3.72 0.34
CA VAL A 196 -8.96 -3.92 1.68
C VAL A 196 -8.41 -2.83 2.58
N SER A 197 -9.30 -2.05 3.18
CA SER A 197 -8.96 -0.94 4.06
C SER A 197 -10.18 -0.48 4.86
N ASN A 198 -10.06 0.58 5.66
CA ASN A 198 -11.16 1.10 6.46
C ASN A 198 -12.20 1.78 5.57
N MET A 199 -13.33 1.11 5.33
CA MET A 199 -14.40 1.60 4.44
C MET A 199 -15.40 2.47 5.19
N MET A 200 -15.66 3.66 4.66
CA MET A 200 -16.61 4.60 5.23
C MET A 200 -18.06 4.20 4.91
N ARG A 201 -18.92 4.25 5.92
CA ARG A 201 -20.36 4.08 5.78
C ARG A 201 -21.05 5.44 5.79
N PHE A 202 -21.70 5.79 4.68
CA PHE A 202 -22.42 7.06 4.52
C PHE A 202 -23.94 6.87 4.61
N ASP A 203 -24.65 7.87 5.13
CA ASP A 203 -26.12 7.95 5.07
C ASP A 203 -26.62 8.31 3.65
N ALA A 204 -27.95 8.34 3.49
CA ALA A 204 -28.59 8.71 2.21
C ALA A 204 -28.29 10.15 1.75
N GLN A 205 -27.87 11.02 2.67
CA GLN A 205 -27.44 12.40 2.39
C GLN A 205 -25.93 12.50 2.16
N GLY A 206 -25.21 11.36 2.20
CA GLY A 206 -23.77 11.30 1.99
C GLY A 206 -22.94 11.73 3.20
N ARG A 207 -23.49 11.76 4.41
CA ARG A 207 -22.76 12.06 5.66
C ARG A 207 -22.24 10.78 6.31
N LEU A 208 -21.00 10.82 6.78
CA LEU A 208 -20.32 9.70 7.42
C LEU A 208 -21.03 9.31 8.73
N GLN A 209 -21.37 8.03 8.86
CA GLN A 209 -21.99 7.43 10.04
C GLN A 209 -21.03 6.51 10.81
N GLY A 210 -19.86 6.22 10.25
CA GLY A 210 -18.87 5.31 10.82
C GLY A 210 -18.12 4.55 9.73
N PHE A 211 -17.45 3.48 10.13
CA PHE A 211 -16.72 2.59 9.23
C PHE A 211 -17.32 1.17 9.27
N ASP A 212 -17.13 0.41 8.20
CA ASP A 212 -17.61 -0.96 8.08
C ASP A 212 -16.57 -1.97 8.58
N GLY A 213 -17.04 -3.01 9.27
CA GLY A 213 -16.19 -4.07 9.80
C GLY A 213 -15.33 -3.64 11.00
N THR A 214 -14.28 -4.42 11.24
CA THR A 214 -13.29 -4.13 12.29
C THR A 214 -12.26 -3.15 11.76
N THR A 215 -11.92 -2.13 12.55
CA THR A 215 -10.86 -1.17 12.25
C THR A 215 -9.54 -1.88 11.93
N ILE A 216 -8.97 -1.59 10.76
CA ILE A 216 -7.64 -2.02 10.35
C ILE A 216 -6.65 -0.94 10.77
N HIS A 217 -5.65 -1.32 11.56
CA HIS A 217 -4.53 -0.48 11.97
C HIS A 217 -3.21 -1.19 11.64
N SER A 218 -2.07 -0.53 11.89
CA SER A 218 -0.74 -1.03 11.49
C SER A 218 -0.31 -2.35 12.15
N LEU A 219 -1.03 -2.85 13.16
CA LEU A 219 -0.67 -4.06 13.92
C LEU A 219 -1.67 -5.21 13.78
N ASN A 220 -2.74 -5.08 12.98
CA ASN A 220 -3.75 -6.14 12.84
C ASN A 220 -4.03 -6.56 11.38
N LYS A 221 -3.16 -6.20 10.44
CA LYS A 221 -3.29 -6.62 9.02
C LYS A 221 -3.04 -8.11 8.86
N SER A 222 -4.09 -8.86 8.54
CA SER A 222 -4.03 -10.29 8.21
C SER A 222 -4.93 -10.61 7.03
N ALA A 223 -4.39 -11.31 6.03
CA ALA A 223 -5.13 -11.71 4.82
C ALA A 223 -6.24 -12.74 5.08
N ARG A 224 -6.48 -13.14 6.35
CA ARG A 224 -7.72 -13.83 6.75
C ARG A 224 -8.98 -13.11 6.30
N VAL A 225 -8.93 -11.78 6.21
CA VAL A 225 -10.02 -10.94 5.69
C VAL A 225 -10.43 -11.29 4.25
N LEU A 226 -9.54 -11.93 3.49
CA LEU A 226 -9.83 -12.35 2.12
C LEU A 226 -10.54 -13.70 2.01
N LEU A 227 -10.53 -14.53 3.05
CA LEU A 227 -11.10 -15.87 2.99
C LEU A 227 -12.57 -15.79 2.56
N ASP A 228 -12.92 -16.57 1.54
CA ASP A 228 -14.26 -16.64 0.92
C ASP A 228 -14.80 -15.34 0.26
N SER A 229 -13.99 -14.28 0.18
CA SER A 229 -14.36 -13.04 -0.50
C SER A 229 -14.61 -13.22 -2.00
N PRO A 230 -15.36 -12.32 -2.67
CA PRO A 230 -15.47 -12.34 -4.13
C PRO A 230 -14.11 -12.26 -4.84
N PHE A 231 -13.16 -11.52 -4.27
CA PHE A 231 -11.80 -11.45 -4.80
C PHE A 231 -11.06 -12.78 -4.70
N TRP A 232 -11.24 -13.51 -3.59
CA TRP A 232 -10.69 -14.86 -3.43
C TRP A 232 -11.08 -15.78 -4.58
N LYS A 233 -12.39 -15.87 -4.85
CA LYS A 233 -12.94 -16.76 -5.87
C LYS A 233 -12.55 -16.32 -7.27
N LYS A 234 -12.63 -15.02 -7.56
CA LYS A 234 -12.30 -14.47 -8.90
C LYS A 234 -10.80 -14.62 -9.21
N GLY A 235 -9.94 -14.39 -8.23
CA GLY A 235 -8.48 -14.49 -8.38
C GLY A 235 -7.95 -15.92 -8.31
N GLN A 236 -8.81 -16.91 -8.04
CA GLN A 236 -8.42 -18.31 -7.76
C GLN A 236 -7.34 -18.38 -6.69
N LEU A 237 -7.50 -17.60 -5.61
CA LEU A 237 -6.47 -17.43 -4.59
C LEU A 237 -6.13 -18.74 -3.87
N GLU A 238 -7.03 -19.73 -3.92
CA GLU A 238 -6.75 -21.08 -3.43
C GLU A 238 -5.61 -21.80 -4.17
N LYS A 239 -5.23 -21.32 -5.36
CA LYS A 239 -4.11 -21.85 -6.17
C LYS A 239 -2.84 -20.98 -6.10
N ARG A 240 -2.94 -19.79 -5.50
CA ARG A 240 -1.85 -18.79 -5.47
C ARG A 240 -1.03 -18.94 -4.20
N HIS A 241 -0.12 -19.92 -4.16
CA HIS A 241 0.65 -20.25 -2.96
C HIS A 241 1.98 -19.49 -2.82
N ASN A 242 2.43 -18.77 -3.86
CA ASN A 242 3.62 -17.94 -3.80
C ASN A 242 3.21 -16.47 -3.60
N VAL A 243 3.67 -15.84 -2.52
CA VAL A 243 3.29 -14.46 -2.18
C VAL A 243 4.47 -13.51 -2.32
N LEU A 244 4.33 -12.48 -3.15
CA LEU A 244 5.20 -11.31 -3.11
C LEU A 244 4.55 -10.24 -2.22
N LEU A 245 5.16 -9.96 -1.08
CA LEU A 245 4.67 -9.02 -0.08
C LEU A 245 5.47 -7.72 -0.15
N LEU A 246 4.78 -6.58 -0.29
CA LEU A 246 5.36 -5.24 -0.32
C LEU A 246 4.85 -4.45 0.88
N GLY A 247 5.75 -3.90 1.71
CA GLY A 247 5.37 -3.08 2.86
C GLY A 247 6.48 -2.12 3.26
N ASP A 248 6.16 -1.14 4.09
CA ASP A 248 7.15 -0.19 4.62
C ASP A 248 7.26 -0.29 6.15
N SER A 249 6.29 -0.91 6.83
CA SER A 249 6.26 -1.01 8.29
C SER A 249 6.65 -2.39 8.81
N ARG A 250 6.93 -2.49 10.11
CA ARG A 250 7.16 -3.79 10.77
C ARG A 250 5.93 -4.69 10.72
N GLY A 251 4.73 -4.12 10.83
CA GLY A 251 3.48 -4.87 10.85
C GLY A 251 3.12 -5.50 9.51
N ASP A 252 3.61 -4.95 8.40
CA ASP A 252 3.25 -5.41 7.06
C ASP A 252 3.77 -6.80 6.73
N VAL A 253 4.83 -7.28 7.38
CA VAL A 253 5.38 -8.63 7.15
C VAL A 253 4.38 -9.76 7.41
N ARG A 254 3.30 -9.44 8.14
CA ARG A 254 2.20 -10.33 8.52
C ARG A 254 0.98 -10.24 7.60
N MET A 255 0.99 -9.38 6.58
CA MET A 255 -0.18 -9.23 5.70
C MET A 255 -0.61 -10.54 5.05
N ALA A 256 0.32 -11.48 4.81
CA ALA A 256 0.02 -12.81 4.26
C ALA A 256 -0.50 -13.83 5.30
N GLU A 257 -0.51 -13.51 6.59
CA GLU A 257 -0.96 -14.42 7.64
C GLU A 257 -2.43 -14.83 7.43
N GLY A 258 -2.69 -16.13 7.58
CA GLY A 258 -4.00 -16.73 7.34
C GLY A 258 -4.19 -17.32 5.95
N LEU A 259 -3.27 -17.06 5.01
CA LEU A 259 -3.23 -17.72 3.72
C LEU A 259 -2.45 -19.03 3.80
N LYS A 260 -2.84 -20.00 2.97
CA LYS A 260 -1.99 -21.17 2.70
C LYS A 260 -0.93 -20.74 1.69
N THR A 261 0.31 -20.58 2.15
CA THR A 261 1.45 -20.16 1.33
C THR A 261 2.54 -21.22 1.32
N ASP A 262 3.13 -21.47 0.16
CA ASP A 262 4.33 -22.30 0.01
C ASP A 262 5.60 -21.49 0.26
N GLU A 263 5.64 -20.25 -0.23
CA GLU A 263 6.79 -19.38 -0.11
C GLU A 263 6.39 -17.90 -0.16
N ILE A 264 7.11 -17.07 0.59
CA ILE A 264 6.87 -15.63 0.65
C ILE A 264 8.19 -14.88 0.41
N ILE A 265 8.19 -13.99 -0.57
CA ILE A 265 9.25 -12.98 -0.75
C ILE A 265 8.73 -11.66 -0.19
N ARG A 266 9.44 -11.11 0.80
CA ARG A 266 9.10 -9.82 1.42
C ARG A 266 10.02 -8.71 0.92
N VAL A 267 9.46 -7.63 0.39
CA VAL A 267 10.17 -6.43 -0.02
C VAL A 267 9.75 -5.26 0.87
N GLY A 268 10.71 -4.73 1.64
CA GLY A 268 10.52 -3.67 2.61
C GLY A 268 11.00 -2.32 2.09
N PHE A 269 10.17 -1.28 2.17
CA PHE A 269 10.55 0.10 1.85
C PHE A 269 10.99 0.83 3.11
N LEU A 270 12.31 0.86 3.36
CA LEU A 270 12.89 1.60 4.48
C LEU A 270 13.14 3.07 4.07
N ASN A 271 12.08 3.86 4.18
CA ASN A 271 12.02 5.20 3.60
C ASN A 271 12.88 6.24 4.36
N VAL A 272 12.94 6.16 5.69
CA VAL A 272 13.63 7.09 6.60
C VAL A 272 14.28 6.33 7.74
N HIS A 273 15.14 7.00 8.52
CA HIS A 273 15.85 6.40 9.66
C HIS A 273 16.59 5.10 9.27
N VAL A 274 17.26 5.15 8.12
CA VAL A 274 17.83 3.94 7.50
C VAL A 274 18.96 3.40 8.36
N GLU A 275 19.82 4.26 8.88
CA GLU A 275 20.97 3.84 9.70
C GLU A 275 20.52 3.14 10.98
N GLU A 276 19.41 3.58 11.57
CA GLU A 276 18.90 3.07 12.84
C GLU A 276 18.05 1.81 12.69
N ALA A 277 17.31 1.66 11.58
CA ALA A 277 16.35 0.57 11.40
C ALA A 277 16.78 -0.51 10.39
N LEU A 278 17.91 -0.31 9.67
CA LEU A 278 18.31 -1.25 8.62
C LEU A 278 18.49 -2.67 9.13
N GLU A 279 19.24 -2.88 10.22
CA GLU A 279 19.52 -4.22 10.75
C GLU A 279 18.24 -5.02 11.00
N GLU A 280 17.27 -4.43 11.69
CA GLU A 280 15.96 -5.04 11.93
C GLU A 280 15.19 -5.30 10.63
N TYR A 281 15.18 -4.36 9.68
CA TYR A 281 14.50 -4.54 8.39
C TYR A 281 15.11 -5.69 7.58
N LEU A 282 16.43 -5.94 7.69
CA LEU A 282 17.07 -7.07 7.02
C LEU A 282 16.72 -8.42 7.67
N GLU A 283 16.27 -8.44 8.92
CA GLU A 283 15.72 -9.63 9.57
C GLU A 283 14.26 -9.88 9.16
N LEU A 284 13.50 -8.81 8.97
CA LEU A 284 12.07 -8.84 8.65
C LEU A 284 11.76 -9.07 7.16
N TYR A 285 12.61 -8.54 6.28
CA TYR A 285 12.40 -8.51 4.83
C TYR A 285 13.51 -9.23 4.06
N ASP A 286 13.15 -9.90 2.96
CA ASP A 286 14.12 -10.55 2.08
C ASP A 286 14.88 -9.55 1.21
N VAL A 287 14.26 -8.40 0.92
CA VAL A 287 14.83 -7.28 0.16
C VAL A 287 14.44 -5.99 0.87
N VAL A 288 15.42 -5.12 1.15
CA VAL A 288 15.17 -3.79 1.73
C VAL A 288 15.54 -2.72 0.72
N LEU A 289 14.57 -1.89 0.34
CA LEU A 289 14.72 -0.77 -0.56
C LEU A 289 14.77 0.51 0.28
N THR A 290 15.94 1.16 0.30
CA THR A 290 16.19 2.32 1.15
C THR A 290 16.00 3.64 0.42
N HIS A 291 15.80 4.73 1.18
CA HIS A 291 15.83 6.11 0.69
C HIS A 291 14.74 6.42 -0.36
N ASP A 292 13.51 5.99 -0.06
CA ASP A 292 12.32 6.26 -0.88
C ASP A 292 12.47 5.78 -2.35
N ALA A 293 13.09 4.61 -2.55
CA ALA A 293 13.40 4.07 -3.88
C ALA A 293 12.17 3.67 -4.71
N SER A 294 12.27 3.72 -6.04
CA SER A 294 11.19 3.35 -6.97
C SER A 294 10.73 1.88 -6.89
N LEU A 295 9.58 1.55 -7.52
CA LEU A 295 9.08 0.18 -7.72
C LEU A 295 9.84 -0.64 -8.78
N ALA A 296 10.87 -0.08 -9.43
CA ALA A 296 11.57 -0.75 -10.53
C ALA A 296 12.16 -2.12 -10.13
N SER A 297 12.72 -2.24 -8.92
CA SER A 297 13.26 -3.53 -8.43
C SER A 297 12.16 -4.58 -8.25
N VAL A 298 10.94 -4.17 -7.91
CA VAL A 298 9.78 -5.07 -7.78
C VAL A 298 9.34 -5.55 -9.16
N GLU A 299 9.25 -4.63 -10.13
CA GLU A 299 8.94 -4.96 -11.52
C GLU A 299 9.94 -5.98 -12.10
N MET A 300 11.24 -5.78 -11.88
CA MET A 300 12.29 -6.73 -12.28
C MET A 300 12.11 -8.13 -11.67
N LEU A 301 11.64 -8.24 -10.42
CA LEU A 301 11.36 -9.54 -9.80
C LEU A 301 10.19 -10.24 -10.50
N ILE A 302 9.10 -9.52 -10.79
CA ILE A 302 7.96 -10.07 -11.52
C ILE A 302 8.38 -10.56 -12.91
N GLU A 303 9.19 -9.79 -13.63
CA GLU A 303 9.73 -10.19 -14.93
C GLU A 303 10.58 -11.47 -14.83
N GLN A 304 11.41 -11.60 -13.79
CA GLN A 304 12.19 -12.81 -13.54
C GLN A 304 11.31 -14.02 -13.25
N PHE A 305 10.23 -13.85 -12.49
CA PHE A 305 9.29 -14.94 -12.21
C PHE A 305 8.60 -15.43 -13.49
N ALA A 306 8.35 -14.50 -14.41
CA ALA A 306 7.71 -14.75 -15.69
C ALA A 306 8.63 -15.31 -16.80
N ALA A 307 9.94 -15.14 -16.70
CA ALA A 307 10.88 -15.48 -17.79
C ALA A 307 11.28 -16.97 -17.81
N ALA A 308 11.18 -17.67 -16.68
CA ALA A 308 11.59 -19.08 -16.60
C ALA A 308 10.46 -20.04 -17.03
N SER A 309 9.20 -19.73 -16.72
CA SER A 309 8.04 -20.53 -17.17
C SER A 309 7.92 -20.60 -18.69
N ALA A 310 8.17 -19.49 -19.40
CA ALA A 310 8.14 -19.43 -20.86
C ALA A 310 9.18 -20.31 -21.58
N LYS A 311 10.24 -20.77 -20.88
CA LYS A 311 11.23 -21.68 -21.45
C LYS A 311 10.84 -23.16 -21.31
N GLU A 312 9.98 -23.50 -20.36
CA GLU A 312 9.50 -24.88 -20.17
C GLU A 312 8.32 -25.21 -21.10
N GLU A 313 7.51 -24.23 -21.52
CA GLU A 313 6.44 -24.43 -22.52
C GLU A 313 6.94 -24.52 -23.97
N ALA A 314 8.21 -24.12 -24.22
CA ALA A 314 8.82 -24.11 -25.55
C ALA A 314 9.61 -25.39 -25.90
N HIS A 315 9.53 -26.43 -25.05
CA HIS A 315 10.15 -27.75 -25.23
C HIS A 315 9.12 -28.86 -25.04
#